data_AF-A0A662WUJ1-F1
#
_entry.id   AF-A0A662WUJ1-F1
#
_cell.length_a   1.000
_cell.length_b   1.000
_cell.length_c   1.000
_cell.angle_alpha   90.00
_cell.angle_beta   90.00
_cell.angle_gamma   90.00
#
_symmetry.space_group_name_H-M   'P 1'
#
loop_
_entity.id
_entity.type
_entity.pdbx_description
1 polymer ?
#
loop_
_entity_poly.entity_id
_entity_poly.type
_entity_poly.pdbx_seq_one_letter_code
_entity_poly.pdbx_strand_id
1 'polypeptide(L)'
;MLYTPHSPMQLGDAMLGQLTLALVFIFDHMIPAVHKVLSWDYDNTDLGLCAVVREQKKAMENINSRLQLVMRSGKVALGYKQTLKNLRSGKGTSPSRTKLVILSSNTPPLRKSEVEYYSMLAKTGVHHFTGTNNDLGTACGKYFRVSCMCILDAGDSDILRSMPSE
;
A
#
# COMPACT_ATOMS: atom_id res chain seq x y z
N MET A 1 54.37 37.96 31.74
CA MET A 1 55.52 38.24 30.87
C MET A 1 55.13 37.81 29.47
N LEU A 2 54.93 38.77 28.58
CA LEU A 2 54.36 38.56 27.24
C LEU A 2 55.27 37.65 26.40
N TYR A 3 54.71 36.57 25.85
CA TYR A 3 55.37 35.72 24.87
C TYR A 3 55.08 36.27 23.47
N THR A 4 56.04 36.96 22.85
CA THR A 4 56.01 37.34 21.44
C THR A 4 56.75 36.28 20.61
N PRO A 5 56.09 35.55 19.68
CA PRO A 5 56.74 34.54 18.86
C PRO A 5 57.44 35.14 17.63
N HIS A 6 58.67 34.67 17.35
CA HIS A 6 59.45 35.01 16.16
C HIS A 6 59.73 33.73 15.33
N SER A 7 58.83 33.42 14.39
CA SER A 7 59.15 32.98 13.02
C SER A 7 57.83 32.80 12.25
N PRO A 8 57.72 33.29 11.00
CA PRO A 8 56.47 33.26 10.22
C PRO A 8 55.98 31.84 9.88
N MET A 9 56.81 30.82 10.08
CA MET A 9 56.55 29.43 9.68
C MET A 9 55.65 28.69 10.69
N GLN A 10 55.87 28.86 11.99
CA GLN A 10 55.06 28.19 13.04
C GLN A 10 53.63 28.73 13.13
N LEU A 11 53.43 30.02 12.83
CA LEU A 11 52.10 30.61 12.73
C LEU A 11 51.36 30.08 11.49
N GLY A 12 52.08 29.85 10.39
CA GLY A 12 51.55 29.23 9.18
C GLY A 12 51.07 27.79 9.41
N ASP A 13 51.88 26.96 10.08
CA ASP A 13 51.53 25.57 10.40
C ASP A 13 50.33 25.48 11.36
N ALA A 14 50.23 26.39 12.33
CA ALA A 14 49.09 26.47 13.24
C ALA A 14 47.80 26.91 12.51
N MET A 15 47.90 27.86 11.58
CA MET A 15 46.76 28.31 10.76
C MET A 15 46.31 27.23 9.77
N LEU A 16 47.25 26.48 9.17
CA LEU A 16 46.95 25.36 8.28
C LEU A 16 46.30 24.20 9.06
N GLY A 17 46.75 23.95 10.29
CA GLY A 17 46.15 22.97 11.20
C GLY A 17 44.73 23.33 11.62
N GLN A 18 44.47 24.61 11.95
CA GLN A 18 43.12 25.08 12.28
C GLN A 18 42.19 25.06 11.05
N LEU A 19 42.69 25.38 9.87
CA LEU A 19 41.91 25.35 8.63
C LEU A 19 41.53 23.92 8.22
N THR A 20 42.44 22.97 8.39
CA THR A 20 42.18 21.55 8.11
C THR A 20 41.20 20.94 9.13
N LEU A 21 41.34 21.26 10.42
CA LEU A 21 40.37 20.86 11.45
C LEU A 21 38.98 21.46 11.19
N ALA A 22 38.90 22.72 10.76
CA ALA A 22 37.64 23.37 10.40
C ALA A 22 36.99 22.71 9.17
N LEU A 23 37.78 22.33 8.16
CA LEU A 23 37.28 21.60 6.99
C LEU A 23 36.76 20.20 7.35
N VAL A 24 37.50 19.44 8.17
CA VAL A 24 37.04 18.11 8.63
C VAL A 24 35.78 18.23 9.47
N PHE A 25 35.66 19.24 10.33
CA PHE A 25 34.44 19.49 11.11
C PHE A 25 33.24 19.84 10.23
N ILE A 26 33.44 20.58 9.12
CA ILE A 26 32.38 20.84 8.14
C ILE A 26 31.98 19.55 7.43
N PHE A 27 32.91 18.71 6.99
CA PHE A 27 32.54 17.44 6.35
C PHE A 27 31.82 16.47 7.32
N ASP A 28 32.29 16.31 8.56
CA ASP A 28 31.67 15.38 9.52
C ASP A 28 30.32 15.87 10.09
N HIS A 29 30.13 17.17 10.31
CA HIS A 29 28.88 17.70 10.86
C HIS A 29 27.87 18.19 9.81
N MET A 30 28.32 18.60 8.62
CA MET A 30 27.43 19.14 7.58
C MET A 30 26.90 18.07 6.64
N ILE A 31 27.63 16.97 6.39
CA ILE A 31 27.13 15.86 5.55
C ILE A 31 25.87 15.20 6.15
N PRO A 32 25.81 14.86 7.46
CA PRO A 32 24.60 14.25 8.03
C PRO A 32 23.42 15.22 8.08
N ALA A 33 23.68 16.52 8.27
CA ALA A 33 22.65 17.56 8.32
C ALA A 33 22.05 17.84 6.94
N VAL A 34 22.87 17.85 5.88
CA VAL A 34 22.42 18.04 4.49
C VAL A 34 21.77 16.76 3.94
N HIS A 35 22.21 15.57 4.35
CA HIS A 35 21.50 14.31 4.06
C HIS A 35 20.09 14.27 4.66
N LYS A 36 19.83 15.07 5.71
CA LYS A 36 18.51 15.18 6.35
C LYS A 36 17.59 16.22 5.68
N VAL A 37 18.15 17.14 4.90
CA VAL A 37 17.41 18.23 4.21
C VAL A 37 17.24 17.93 2.72
N LEU A 38 18.13 17.13 2.13
CA LEU A 38 18.14 16.81 0.70
C LEU A 38 17.75 15.35 0.39
N SER A 39 16.91 14.71 1.22
CA SER A 39 16.17 13.50 0.82
C SER A 39 14.69 13.86 0.64
N TRP A 40 14.41 14.60 -0.43
CA TRP A 40 13.08 14.57 -1.03
C TRP A 40 13.02 13.25 -1.81
N ASP A 41 12.06 12.40 -1.43
CA ASP A 41 11.73 11.07 -1.96
C ASP A 41 12.58 9.88 -1.48
N TYR A 42 12.17 9.24 -0.38
CA TYR A 42 11.60 7.88 -0.46
C TYR A 42 10.82 7.50 0.82
N ASP A 43 9.54 7.23 0.60
CA ASP A 43 8.56 6.51 1.41
C ASP A 43 8.74 6.33 2.93
N ASN A 44 7.69 6.77 3.64
CA ASN A 44 7.35 6.43 5.01
C ASN A 44 7.29 4.90 5.22
N THR A 45 8.41 4.21 5.47
CA THR A 45 8.39 2.78 5.83
C THR A 45 9.70 2.26 6.43
N ASP A 46 10.25 2.87 7.49
CA ASP A 46 11.36 2.17 8.18
C ASP A 46 11.51 2.37 9.69
N LEU A 47 10.45 2.05 10.44
CA LEU A 47 10.54 1.73 11.89
C LEU A 47 9.42 0.80 12.39
N GLY A 48 8.99 -0.16 11.57
CA GLY A 48 7.91 -1.09 11.98
C GLY A 48 7.54 -2.23 11.02
N LEU A 49 8.36 -2.52 9.99
CA LEU A 49 7.95 -3.41 8.90
C LEU A 49 7.62 -4.84 9.36
N CYS A 50 8.27 -5.38 10.39
CA CYS A 50 7.94 -6.73 10.88
C CYS A 50 6.57 -6.82 11.57
N ALA A 51 6.15 -5.77 12.30
CA ALA A 51 4.86 -5.74 12.99
C ALA A 51 3.72 -5.46 12.00
N VAL A 52 3.89 -4.47 11.11
CA VAL A 52 2.90 -4.12 10.09
C VAL A 52 2.72 -5.23 9.05
N VAL A 53 3.81 -5.89 8.61
CA VAL A 53 3.70 -7.04 7.68
C VAL A 53 3.04 -8.25 8.36
N ARG A 54 3.30 -8.50 9.66
CA ARG A 54 2.57 -9.54 10.40
C ARG A 54 1.09 -9.22 10.53
N GLU A 55 0.75 -7.96 10.77
CA GLU A 55 -0.64 -7.52 10.90
C GLU A 55 -1.39 -7.61 9.56
N GLN A 56 -0.76 -7.20 8.46
CA GLN A 56 -1.33 -7.37 7.11
C GLN A 56 -1.49 -8.83 6.71
N LYS A 57 -0.56 -9.72 7.07
CA LYS A 57 -0.72 -11.17 6.86
C LYS A 57 -1.89 -11.76 7.66
N LYS A 58 -2.08 -11.34 8.92
CA LYS A 58 -3.23 -11.76 9.74
C LYS A 58 -4.55 -11.25 9.17
N ALA A 59 -4.58 -10.00 8.68
CA ALA A 59 -5.76 -9.44 8.00
C ALA A 59 -6.10 -10.22 6.72
N MET A 60 -5.07 -10.63 5.96
CA MET A 60 -5.21 -11.43 4.75
C MET A 60 -5.78 -12.84 5.01
N GLU A 61 -5.28 -13.54 6.04
CA GLU A 61 -5.82 -14.83 6.45
C GLU A 61 -7.29 -14.72 6.87
N ASN A 62 -7.66 -13.61 7.53
CA ASN A 62 -9.04 -13.33 7.90
C ASN A 62 -9.94 -13.17 6.67
N ILE A 63 -9.50 -12.46 5.62
CA ILE A 63 -10.27 -12.27 4.38
C ILE A 63 -10.49 -13.60 3.65
N ASN A 64 -9.49 -14.48 3.60
CA ASN A 64 -9.62 -15.79 2.95
C ASN A 64 -10.69 -16.66 3.62
N SER A 65 -10.73 -16.68 4.96
CA SER A 65 -11.77 -17.41 5.70
C SER A 65 -13.18 -16.85 5.44
N ARG A 66 -13.32 -15.52 5.40
CA ARG A 66 -14.58 -14.84 5.07
C ARG A 66 -15.03 -15.16 3.64
N LEU A 67 -14.10 -15.15 2.68
CA LEU A 67 -14.38 -15.51 1.29
C LEU A 67 -14.93 -16.93 1.16
N GLN A 68 -14.38 -17.90 1.88
CA GLN A 68 -14.89 -19.28 1.86
C GLN A 68 -16.34 -19.35 2.39
N LEU A 69 -16.69 -18.57 3.41
CA LEU A 69 -18.06 -18.48 3.91
C LEU A 69 -19.00 -17.86 2.88
N VAL A 70 -18.60 -16.75 2.23
CA VAL A 70 -19.38 -16.13 1.14
C VAL A 70 -19.66 -17.16 0.05
N MET A 71 -18.67 -17.98 -0.32
CA MET A 71 -18.82 -18.98 -1.38
C MET A 71 -19.79 -20.12 -1.02
N ARG A 72 -20.01 -20.37 0.28
CA ARG A 72 -20.91 -21.42 0.77
C ARG A 72 -22.34 -20.93 0.93
N SER A 73 -22.56 -19.78 1.56
CA SER A 73 -23.89 -19.26 1.90
C SER A 73 -24.37 -18.12 0.99
N GLY A 74 -23.43 -17.39 0.39
CA GLY A 74 -23.70 -16.14 -0.32
C GLY A 74 -23.97 -16.30 -1.81
N LYS A 75 -24.25 -15.17 -2.46
CA LYS A 75 -24.39 -15.06 -3.92
C LYS A 75 -23.26 -14.24 -4.47
N VAL A 76 -22.44 -14.86 -5.32
CA VAL A 76 -21.27 -14.25 -5.94
C VAL A 76 -21.36 -14.33 -7.46
N ALA A 77 -20.73 -13.36 -8.11
CA ALA A 77 -20.49 -13.38 -9.54
C ALA A 77 -18.99 -13.24 -9.80
N LEU A 78 -18.44 -14.23 -10.49
CA LEU A 78 -17.01 -14.33 -10.77
C LEU A 78 -16.73 -13.84 -12.19
N GLY A 79 -15.63 -13.11 -12.37
CA GLY A 79 -15.11 -12.71 -13.66
C GLY A 79 -15.57 -11.33 -14.15
N TYR A 80 -14.71 -10.71 -14.95
CA TYR A 80 -14.82 -9.33 -15.41
C TYR A 80 -16.16 -8.96 -16.08
N LYS A 81 -16.58 -9.74 -17.10
CA LYS A 81 -17.82 -9.46 -17.85
C LYS A 81 -19.05 -9.49 -16.96
N GLN A 82 -19.08 -10.42 -16.02
CA GLN A 82 -20.20 -10.59 -15.09
C GLN A 82 -20.20 -9.50 -14.03
N THR A 83 -19.03 -9.13 -13.50
CA THR A 83 -18.86 -8.00 -12.58
C THR A 83 -19.34 -6.70 -13.22
N LEU A 84 -18.92 -6.41 -14.46
CA LEU A 84 -19.41 -5.24 -15.21
C LEU A 84 -20.92 -5.28 -15.48
N LYS A 85 -21.48 -6.45 -15.82
CA LYS A 85 -22.93 -6.59 -16.01
C LYS A 85 -23.69 -6.25 -14.72
N ASN A 86 -23.22 -6.75 -13.58
CA ASN A 86 -23.86 -6.52 -12.29
C ASN A 86 -23.69 -5.08 -11.80
N LEU A 87 -22.54 -4.46 -12.05
CA LEU A 87 -22.31 -3.03 -11.78
C LEU A 87 -23.22 -2.15 -12.64
N ARG A 88 -23.31 -2.41 -13.95
CA ARG A 88 -24.19 -1.65 -14.87
C ARG A 88 -25.68 -1.88 -14.64
N SER A 89 -26.06 -3.07 -14.19
CA SER A 89 -27.48 -3.42 -13.95
C SER A 89 -28.01 -2.85 -12.63
N GLY A 90 -27.17 -2.15 -11.84
CA GLY A 90 -27.58 -1.33 -10.71
C GLY A 90 -28.37 -0.10 -11.19
N LYS A 91 -29.55 -0.33 -11.76
CA LYS A 91 -30.48 0.73 -12.16
C LYS A 91 -31.04 1.39 -10.89
N GLY A 92 -30.57 2.61 -10.63
CA GLY A 92 -31.31 3.72 -10.02
C GLY A 92 -31.95 3.47 -8.66
N THR A 93 -31.42 4.13 -7.63
CA THR A 93 -32.12 4.50 -6.38
C THR A 93 -32.24 3.46 -5.26
N SER A 94 -31.89 2.19 -5.52
CA SER A 94 -31.80 1.14 -4.47
C SER A 94 -30.33 0.74 -4.28
N PRO A 95 -29.86 0.37 -3.06
CA PRO A 95 -28.48 -0.05 -2.84
C PRO A 95 -28.05 -1.01 -3.94
N SER A 96 -26.92 -0.70 -4.57
CA SER A 96 -26.35 -1.47 -5.67
C SER A 96 -26.37 -2.95 -5.29
N ARG A 97 -26.88 -3.78 -6.20
CA ARG A 97 -27.00 -5.24 -5.97
C ARG A 97 -25.65 -5.87 -5.65
N THR A 98 -24.57 -5.22 -6.07
CA THR A 98 -23.20 -5.56 -5.70
C THR A 98 -22.85 -4.80 -4.44
N LYS A 99 -22.55 -5.50 -3.34
CA LYS A 99 -22.19 -4.88 -2.07
C LYS A 99 -20.68 -4.63 -1.98
N LEU A 100 -19.89 -5.55 -2.54
CA LEU A 100 -18.42 -5.50 -2.54
C LEU A 100 -17.86 -6.03 -3.86
N VAL A 101 -16.82 -5.37 -4.38
CA VAL A 101 -16.00 -5.83 -5.51
C VAL A 101 -14.61 -6.15 -5.00
N ILE A 102 -14.05 -7.28 -5.43
CA ILE A 102 -12.70 -7.71 -5.06
C ILE A 102 -11.86 -7.81 -6.31
N LEU A 103 -10.69 -7.18 -6.27
CA LEU A 103 -9.72 -7.12 -7.36
C LEU A 103 -8.42 -7.79 -6.93
N SER A 104 -7.89 -8.69 -7.76
CA SER A 104 -6.55 -9.25 -7.56
C SER A 104 -5.47 -8.21 -7.88
N SER A 105 -4.30 -8.33 -7.23
CA SER A 105 -3.17 -7.42 -7.44
C SER A 105 -2.62 -7.45 -8.87
N ASN A 106 -2.72 -8.60 -9.55
CA ASN A 106 -2.22 -8.80 -10.91
C ASN A 106 -3.23 -8.50 -12.03
N THR A 107 -4.36 -7.85 -11.73
CA THR A 107 -5.31 -7.40 -12.77
C THR A 107 -4.68 -6.27 -13.59
N PRO A 108 -4.74 -6.30 -14.94
CA PRO A 108 -4.12 -5.27 -15.75
C PRO A 108 -4.73 -3.88 -15.44
N PRO A 109 -3.90 -2.82 -15.45
CA PRO A 109 -4.28 -1.51 -14.93
C PRO A 109 -5.51 -0.94 -15.62
N LEU A 110 -5.63 -1.11 -16.94
CA LEU A 110 -6.79 -0.64 -17.71
C LEU A 110 -8.11 -1.23 -17.19
N ARG A 111 -8.16 -2.55 -16.92
CA ARG A 111 -9.38 -3.21 -16.42
C ARG A 111 -9.62 -2.91 -14.94
N LYS A 112 -8.56 -2.77 -14.17
CA LYS A 112 -8.62 -2.39 -12.75
C LYS A 112 -9.29 -1.02 -12.62
N SER A 113 -8.80 -0.02 -13.35
CA SER A 113 -9.36 1.33 -13.37
C SER A 113 -10.79 1.37 -13.90
N GLU A 114 -11.13 0.57 -14.92
CA GLU A 114 -12.51 0.49 -15.43
C GLU A 114 -13.49 -0.05 -14.37
N VAL A 115 -13.12 -1.12 -13.65
CA VAL A 115 -13.98 -1.70 -12.60
C VAL A 115 -14.08 -0.77 -11.39
N GLU A 116 -12.98 -0.14 -10.97
CA GLU A 116 -12.98 0.87 -9.90
C GLU A 116 -13.88 2.05 -10.24
N TYR A 117 -13.80 2.54 -11.47
CA TYR A 117 -14.64 3.64 -11.96
C TYR A 117 -16.14 3.29 -11.87
N TYR A 118 -16.54 2.12 -12.37
CA TYR A 118 -17.94 1.69 -12.26
C TYR A 118 -18.37 1.42 -10.82
N SER A 119 -17.46 0.95 -9.97
CA SER A 119 -17.73 0.69 -8.55
C SER A 119 -18.00 2.00 -7.79
N MET A 120 -17.25 3.05 -8.11
CA MET A 120 -17.44 4.39 -7.55
C MET A 120 -18.80 4.98 -7.94
N LEU A 121 -19.19 4.87 -9.21
CA LEU A 121 -20.51 5.31 -9.68
C LEU A 121 -21.66 4.57 -8.99
N ALA A 122 -21.47 3.26 -8.74
CA ALA A 122 -22.45 2.41 -8.07
C ALA A 122 -22.40 2.52 -6.53
N LYS A 123 -21.51 3.34 -5.96
CA LYS A 123 -21.23 3.46 -4.52
C LYS A 123 -21.00 2.10 -3.85
N THR A 124 -20.23 1.22 -4.50
CA THR A 124 -19.88 -0.11 -4.00
C THR A 124 -18.47 -0.11 -3.44
N GLY A 125 -18.25 -0.79 -2.32
CA GLY A 125 -16.90 -0.93 -1.79
C GLY A 125 -16.00 -1.74 -2.73
N VAL A 126 -14.75 -1.34 -2.83
CA VAL A 126 -13.71 -2.04 -3.58
C VAL A 126 -12.63 -2.48 -2.62
N HIS A 127 -12.30 -3.77 -2.66
CA HIS A 127 -11.23 -4.35 -1.86
C HIS A 127 -10.11 -4.87 -2.75
N HIS A 128 -8.91 -4.31 -2.59
CA HIS A 128 -7.71 -4.78 -3.26
C HIS A 128 -7.16 -5.98 -2.51
N PHE A 129 -7.26 -7.15 -3.14
CA PHE A 129 -6.64 -8.35 -2.64
C PHE A 129 -5.14 -8.31 -2.95
N THR A 130 -4.30 -8.50 -1.95
CA THR A 130 -2.84 -8.42 -2.11
C THR A 130 -2.27 -9.61 -2.89
N GLY A 131 -2.99 -10.73 -2.95
CA GLY A 131 -2.60 -11.93 -3.69
C GLY A 131 -2.92 -11.88 -5.19
N THR A 132 -2.39 -12.87 -5.90
CA THR A 132 -2.59 -13.02 -7.35
C THR A 132 -3.97 -13.60 -7.67
N ASN A 133 -4.34 -13.62 -8.96
CA ASN A 133 -5.58 -14.24 -9.44
C ASN A 133 -5.69 -15.76 -9.16
N ASN A 134 -4.56 -16.46 -8.99
CA ASN A 134 -4.54 -17.86 -8.60
C ASN A 134 -4.87 -18.01 -7.11
N ASP A 135 -4.32 -17.13 -6.28
CA ASP A 135 -4.58 -17.10 -4.84
C ASP A 135 -6.05 -16.76 -4.55
N LEU A 136 -6.61 -15.79 -5.28
CA LEU A 136 -8.03 -15.43 -5.18
C LEU A 136 -8.94 -16.60 -5.60
N GLY A 137 -8.60 -17.31 -6.68
CA GLY A 137 -9.33 -18.49 -7.12
C GLY A 137 -9.33 -19.60 -6.07
N THR A 138 -8.16 -19.85 -5.48
CA THR A 138 -7.97 -20.85 -4.41
C THR A 138 -8.71 -20.46 -3.13
N ALA A 139 -8.67 -19.19 -2.73
CA ALA A 139 -9.42 -18.67 -1.59
C ALA A 139 -10.94 -18.84 -1.78
N CYS A 140 -11.43 -18.70 -3.02
CA CYS A 140 -12.82 -18.97 -3.36
C CYS A 140 -13.17 -20.48 -3.49
N GLY A 141 -12.20 -21.39 -3.35
CA GLY A 141 -12.41 -22.83 -3.57
C GLY A 141 -12.68 -23.19 -5.04
N LYS A 142 -12.16 -22.39 -5.99
CA LYS A 142 -12.32 -22.63 -7.43
C LYS A 142 -10.98 -22.99 -8.07
N TYR A 143 -10.96 -24.03 -8.89
CA TYR A 143 -9.78 -24.50 -9.62
C TYR A 143 -9.43 -23.66 -10.86
N PHE A 144 -9.96 -22.45 -10.97
CA PHE A 144 -9.66 -21.53 -12.07
C PHE A 144 -9.25 -20.17 -11.52
N ARG A 145 -8.36 -19.49 -12.26
CA ARG A 145 -7.90 -18.14 -11.92
C ARG A 145 -9.06 -17.13 -11.97
N VAL A 146 -9.15 -16.28 -10.94
CA VAL A 146 -10.15 -15.21 -10.86
C VAL A 146 -9.44 -13.88 -10.68
N SER A 147 -9.59 -12.96 -11.63
CA SER A 147 -9.01 -11.60 -11.53
C SER A 147 -9.91 -10.64 -10.76
N CYS A 148 -11.22 -10.73 -10.97
CA CYS A 148 -12.21 -9.85 -10.36
C CYS A 148 -13.43 -10.68 -9.97
N MET A 149 -14.05 -10.35 -8.84
CA MET A 149 -15.34 -10.90 -8.45
C MET A 149 -16.20 -9.81 -7.81
N CYS A 150 -17.51 -9.98 -7.90
CA CYS A 150 -18.47 -9.18 -7.14
C CYS A 150 -19.29 -10.06 -6.20
N ILE A 151 -19.50 -9.55 -5.00
CA ILE A 151 -20.35 -10.13 -3.98
C ILE A 151 -21.69 -9.43 -4.07
N LEU A 152 -22.72 -10.19 -4.45
CA LEU A 152 -24.10 -9.70 -4.51
C LEU A 152 -24.75 -9.83 -3.14
N ASP A 153 -24.47 -10.96 -2.48
CA ASP A 153 -24.93 -11.21 -1.13
C ASP A 153 -23.86 -11.91 -0.30
N ALA A 154 -23.61 -11.38 0.89
CA ALA A 154 -22.56 -11.86 1.79
C ALA A 154 -22.97 -13.12 2.58
N GLY A 155 -24.28 -13.42 2.65
CA GLY A 155 -24.79 -14.50 3.50
C GLY A 155 -24.37 -14.29 4.96
N ASP A 156 -23.75 -15.31 5.56
CA ASP A 156 -23.32 -15.29 6.97
C ASP A 156 -21.92 -14.69 7.18
N SER A 157 -21.26 -14.25 6.11
CA SER A 157 -19.90 -13.71 6.18
C SER A 157 -19.87 -12.22 6.53
N ASP A 158 -19.00 -11.84 7.48
CA ASP A 158 -18.80 -10.44 7.88
C ASP A 158 -17.79 -9.70 6.97
N ILE A 159 -17.80 -10.00 5.68
CA ILE A 159 -16.85 -9.42 4.71
C ILE A 159 -17.13 -7.93 4.40
N LEU A 160 -18.37 -7.50 4.63
CA LEU A 160 -18.80 -6.13 4.35
C LEU A 160 -18.36 -5.13 5.43
N ARG A 161 -18.11 -5.60 6.66
CA ARG A 161 -17.73 -4.74 7.78
C ARG A 161 -16.27 -4.30 7.77
N SER A 162 -15.41 -4.97 6.99
CA SER A 162 -14.02 -4.55 6.75
C SER A 162 -13.88 -3.42 5.73
N MET A 163 -14.98 -2.89 5.19
CA MET A 163 -14.91 -1.76 4.27
C MET A 163 -14.85 -0.44 5.07
N PRO A 164 -13.94 0.49 4.74
CA PRO A 164 -14.09 1.87 5.19
C PRO A 164 -15.34 2.44 4.53
N SER A 165 -16.41 2.60 5.32
CA SER A 165 -17.60 3.34 4.92
C SER A 165 -17.30 4.83 5.10
N GLU A 166 -17.20 5.56 4.00
CA GLU A 166 -17.63 6.98 4.00
C GLU A 166 -19.11 7.04 3.63
#